data_AF-A0A511FDQ1-F1
#
_entry.id   AF-A0A511FDQ1-F1
#
_cell.length_a   1.000
_cell.length_b   1.000
_cell.length_c   1.000
_cell.angle_alpha   90.00
_cell.angle_beta   90.00
_cell.angle_gamma   90.00
#
_symmetry.space_group_name_H-M   'P 1'
#
loop_
_entity.id
_entity.type
_entity.pdbx_description
1 polymer ?
#
loop_
_entity_poly.entity_id
_entity_poly.type
_entity_poly.pdbx_seq_one_letter_code
_entity_poly.pdbx_strand_id
1 'polypeptide(L)'
;MARGLRTFGFNVLTLRDVYPDDGQHIPDTEWLRDSARHGYIVFTANPAIISVEHERAALLEHGAKVFCIANAQQTRDGRALIFGRHLLRILRRARRPGPCFWRLRPDDTITYDIP
;
A
#
# COMPACT_ATOMS: atom_id res chain seq x y z
N MET A 1 1.77 13.83 -1.04
CA MET A 1 1.04 12.73 -1.72
C MET A 1 -0.45 12.73 -1.38
N ALA A 2 -0.87 12.48 -0.14
CA ALA A 2 -2.29 12.43 0.24
C ALA A 2 -3.09 13.66 -0.22
N ARG A 3 -2.57 14.88 -0.01
CA ARG A 3 -3.18 16.12 -0.49
C ARG A 3 -3.44 16.11 -2.01
N GLY A 4 -2.46 15.68 -2.81
CA GLY A 4 -2.59 15.64 -4.27
C GLY A 4 -3.67 14.66 -4.72
N LEU A 5 -3.70 13.46 -4.16
CA LEU A 5 -4.75 12.47 -4.46
C LEU A 5 -6.15 12.97 -4.03
N ARG A 6 -6.26 13.63 -2.86
CA ARG A 6 -7.51 14.26 -2.42
C ARG A 6 -7.99 15.34 -3.41
N THR A 7 -7.08 16.14 -3.97
CA THR A 7 -7.40 17.12 -5.03
C THR A 7 -7.97 16.46 -6.29
N PHE A 8 -7.57 15.22 -6.60
CA PHE A 8 -8.12 14.45 -7.72
C PHE A 8 -9.37 13.62 -7.34
N GLY A 9 -10.01 13.92 -6.19
CA GLY A 9 -11.27 13.29 -5.78
C GLY A 9 -11.14 11.94 -5.10
N PHE A 10 -9.92 11.47 -4.80
CA PHE A 10 -9.73 10.25 -4.04
C PHE A 10 -9.96 10.48 -2.55
N ASN A 11 -10.72 9.60 -1.90
CA ASN A 11 -10.72 9.52 -0.45
C ASN A 11 -9.43 8.83 0.01
N VAL A 12 -8.54 9.59 0.66
CA VAL A 12 -7.25 9.08 1.13
C VAL A 12 -7.15 9.25 2.63
N LEU A 13 -6.89 8.14 3.32
CA LEU A 13 -6.58 8.09 4.74
C LEU A 13 -5.08 7.85 4.91
N THR A 14 -4.45 8.59 5.81
CA THR A 14 -3.10 8.34 6.28
C THR A 14 -3.16 7.50 7.56
N LEU A 15 -2.05 6.86 7.95
CA LEU A 15 -1.98 6.16 9.23
C LEU A 15 -2.34 7.07 10.41
N ARG A 16 -1.99 8.36 10.37
CA ARG A 16 -2.39 9.34 11.40
C ARG A 16 -3.90 9.65 11.39
N ASP A 17 -4.56 9.55 10.23
CA ASP A 17 -6.02 9.74 10.17
C ASP A 17 -6.76 8.55 10.79
N VAL A 18 -6.17 7.34 10.74
CA VAL A 18 -6.77 6.10 11.28
C VAL A 18 -6.35 5.85 12.73
N TYR A 19 -5.11 6.14 13.08
CA TYR A 19 -4.49 5.95 14.40
C TYR A 19 -3.89 7.29 14.88
N PRO A 20 -4.72 8.19 15.46
CA PRO A 20 -4.32 9.55 15.80
C PRO A 20 -3.18 9.62 16.82
N ASP A 21 -3.18 8.69 17.78
CA ASP A 21 -2.29 8.74 18.95
C ASP A 21 -1.02 7.91 18.80
N ASP A 22 -0.98 6.92 17.89
CA ASP A 22 0.14 5.97 17.83
C ASP A 22 0.45 5.36 16.45
N GLY A 23 0.14 6.06 15.35
CA GLY A 23 0.31 5.53 14.00
C GLY A 23 1.73 5.11 13.58
N GLN A 24 2.78 5.38 14.38
CA GLN A 24 4.16 4.93 14.12
C GLN A 24 4.50 3.58 14.78
N HIS A 25 3.79 3.17 15.84
CA HIS A 25 4.07 1.92 16.54
C HIS A 25 3.02 0.83 16.29
N ILE A 26 2.02 1.11 15.44
CA ILE A 26 1.06 0.08 15.00
C ILE A 26 1.79 -1.03 14.24
N PRO A 27 1.71 -2.29 14.69
CA PRO A 27 2.33 -3.41 13.99
C PRO A 27 1.80 -3.57 12.57
N ASP A 28 2.65 -4.06 11.66
CA ASP A 28 2.26 -4.24 10.25
C ASP A 28 1.07 -5.19 10.09
N THR A 29 0.97 -6.22 10.94
CA THR A 29 -0.16 -7.16 10.98
C THR A 29 -1.49 -6.48 11.32
N GLU A 30 -1.48 -5.45 12.17
CA GLU A 30 -2.68 -4.77 12.64
C GLU A 30 -3.28 -3.88 11.55
N TRP A 31 -2.49 -3.00 10.95
CA TRP A 31 -3.03 -2.15 9.88
C TRP A 31 -3.33 -2.96 8.60
N LEU A 32 -2.64 -4.09 8.35
CA LEU A 32 -3.00 -5.01 7.26
C LEU A 32 -4.42 -5.56 7.45
N ARG A 33 -4.72 -6.08 8.65
CA ARG A 33 -6.05 -6.57 9.03
C ARG A 33 -7.11 -5.49 8.87
N ASP A 34 -6.87 -4.32 9.43
CA ASP A 34 -7.86 -3.25 9.46
C ASP A 34 -8.10 -2.69 8.05
N SER A 35 -7.03 -2.54 7.25
CA SER A 35 -7.16 -2.12 5.84
C SER A 35 -8.05 -3.07 5.05
N ALA A 36 -7.89 -4.38 5.24
CA ALA A 36 -8.69 -5.36 4.53
C ALA A 36 -10.15 -5.37 5.02
N ARG A 37 -10.36 -5.29 6.34
CA ARG A 37 -11.70 -5.18 6.95
C ARG A 37 -12.50 -4.00 6.39
N HIS A 38 -11.84 -2.87 6.14
CA HIS A 38 -12.47 -1.67 5.59
C HIS A 38 -12.46 -1.60 4.05
N GLY A 39 -11.88 -2.59 3.36
CA GLY A 39 -11.76 -2.59 1.91
C GLY A 39 -10.81 -1.52 1.35
N TYR A 40 -9.86 -1.05 2.15
CA TYR A 40 -8.88 -0.05 1.75
C TYR A 40 -7.80 -0.65 0.85
N ILE A 41 -7.26 0.20 -0.04
CA ILE A 41 -6.06 -0.11 -0.82
C ILE A 41 -4.87 0.55 -0.11
N VAL A 42 -3.86 -0.24 0.21
CA VAL A 42 -2.68 0.22 0.94
C VAL A 42 -1.61 0.71 -0.02
N PHE A 43 -1.07 1.89 0.27
CA PHE A 43 0.06 2.49 -0.42
C PHE A 43 1.21 2.60 0.59
N THR A 44 2.32 1.90 0.36
CA THR A 44 3.44 1.85 1.31
C THR A 44 4.80 1.94 0.61
N ALA A 45 5.85 2.24 1.37
CA ALA A 45 7.25 2.15 0.95
C ALA A 45 8.04 1.18 1.85
N ASN A 46 7.35 0.21 2.48
CA ASN A 46 7.95 -0.86 3.26
C ASN A 46 7.93 -2.18 2.46
N PRO A 47 8.96 -2.45 1.62
CA PRO A 47 9.04 -3.69 0.86
C PRO A 47 9.35 -4.92 1.72
N ALA A 48 9.70 -4.75 3.00
CA ALA A 48 10.09 -5.84 3.90
C ALA A 48 8.89 -6.70 4.33
N ILE A 49 7.68 -6.14 4.31
CA ILE A 49 6.41 -6.81 4.69
C ILE A 49 6.28 -8.21 4.09
N ILE A 50 6.68 -8.34 2.83
CA ILE A 50 6.52 -9.58 2.08
C ILE A 50 7.60 -10.63 2.39
N SER A 51 8.69 -10.22 3.01
CA SER A 51 9.80 -11.08 3.44
C SER A 51 9.67 -11.50 4.90
N VAL A 52 8.83 -10.84 5.69
CA VAL A 52 8.56 -11.18 7.07
C VAL A 52 7.37 -12.14 7.13
N GLU A 53 7.61 -13.38 7.58
CA GLU A 53 6.63 -14.47 7.44
C GLU A 53 5.27 -14.15 8.06
N HIS A 54 5.23 -13.62 9.28
CA HIS A 54 3.98 -13.33 9.97
C HIS A 54 3.22 -12.12 9.39
N GLU A 55 3.93 -11.13 8.83
CA GLU A 55 3.32 -9.99 8.13
C GLU A 55 2.75 -10.43 6.78
N ARG A 56 3.50 -11.24 6.03
CA ARG A 56 3.03 -11.89 4.81
C ARG A 56 1.81 -12.77 5.08
N ALA A 57 1.81 -13.54 6.16
CA ALA A 57 0.68 -14.36 6.57
C ALA A 57 -0.56 -13.50 6.88
N ALA A 58 -0.41 -12.41 7.63
CA ALA A 58 -1.51 -11.49 7.94
C ALA A 58 -2.11 -10.84 6.67
N LEU A 59 -1.26 -10.47 5.69
CA LEU A 59 -1.72 -9.96 4.40
C LEU A 59 -2.61 -10.98 3.69
N LEU A 60 -2.15 -12.22 3.60
CA LEU A 60 -2.87 -13.31 2.95
C LEU A 60 -4.16 -13.67 3.67
N GLU A 61 -4.10 -13.83 4.99
CA GLU A 61 -5.22 -14.21 5.86
C GLU A 61 -6.37 -13.20 5.77
N HIS A 62 -6.04 -11.91 5.85
CA HIS A 62 -7.06 -10.87 5.88
C HIS A 62 -7.48 -10.39 4.48
N GLY A 63 -6.75 -10.77 3.42
CA GLY A 63 -7.08 -10.35 2.06
C GLY A 63 -6.67 -8.91 1.74
N ALA A 64 -5.61 -8.41 2.38
CA ALA A 64 -5.15 -7.04 2.21
C ALA A 64 -4.59 -6.78 0.79
N LYS A 65 -4.81 -5.57 0.28
CA LYS A 65 -4.40 -5.15 -1.07
C LYS A 65 -3.31 -4.08 -0.99
N VAL A 66 -2.06 -4.50 -1.19
CA VAL A 66 -0.88 -3.67 -0.95
C VAL A 66 -0.17 -3.32 -2.25
N PHE A 67 0.07 -2.03 -2.45
CA PHE A 67 0.90 -1.47 -3.51
C PHE A 67 2.10 -0.77 -2.88
N CYS A 68 3.26 -1.40 -3.02
CA CYS A 68 4.49 -1.01 -2.33
C CYS A 68 5.48 -0.42 -3.32
N ILE A 69 6.13 0.69 -2.96
CA ILE A 69 7.31 1.15 -3.70
C ILE A 69 8.46 0.17 -3.42
N ALA A 70 9.10 -0.32 -4.48
CA ALA A 70 10.14 -1.35 -4.38
C ALA A 70 11.40 -0.89 -3.62
N ASN A 71 11.73 0.40 -3.71
CA ASN A 71 12.86 1.01 -3.03
C ASN A 71 12.36 1.95 -1.90
N ALA A 72 12.63 1.59 -0.65
CA ALA A 72 12.23 2.37 0.53
C ALA A 72 12.89 3.76 0.61
N GLN A 73 14.06 3.94 0.00
CA GLN A 73 14.88 5.16 0.08
C GLN A 73 14.42 6.27 -0.89
N GLN A 74 13.31 6.07 -1.60
CA GLN A 74 12.75 7.10 -2.47
C GLN A 74 12.36 8.37 -1.69
N THR A 75 12.67 9.53 -2.25
CA THR A 75 12.26 10.83 -1.69
C THR A 75 10.74 10.95 -1.68
N ARG A 76 10.19 11.86 -0.87
CA ARG A 76 8.74 12.09 -0.81
C ARG A 76 8.14 12.37 -2.20
N ASP A 77 8.83 13.17 -3.01
CA ASP A 77 8.35 13.57 -4.32
C ASP A 77 8.53 12.42 -5.33
N GLY A 78 9.63 11.67 -5.24
CA GLY A 78 9.82 10.43 -6.00
C GLY A 78 8.71 9.41 -5.73
N ARG A 79 8.33 9.21 -4.46
CA ARG A 79 7.21 8.34 -4.09
C ARG A 79 5.90 8.80 -4.72
N ALA A 80 5.62 10.10 -4.69
CA ALA A 80 4.41 10.66 -5.31
C ALA A 80 4.38 10.44 -6.83
N LEU A 81 5.52 10.62 -7.52
CA LEU A 81 5.65 10.36 -8.96
C LEU A 81 5.42 8.89 -9.30
N ILE A 82 6.00 7.97 -8.52
CA ILE A 82 5.83 6.51 -8.72
C ILE A 82 4.36 6.13 -8.58
N PHE A 83 3.70 6.52 -7.48
CA PHE A 83 2.28 6.20 -7.30
C PHE A 83 1.40 6.86 -8.37
N GLY A 84 1.69 8.11 -8.73
CA GLY A 84 0.97 8.83 -9.78
C GLY A 84 1.06 8.13 -11.14
N ARG A 85 2.27 7.72 -11.55
CA ARG A 85 2.52 6.96 -12.78
C ARG A 85 1.71 5.66 -12.83
N HIS A 86 1.63 4.95 -11.71
CA HIS A 86 0.99 3.62 -11.66
C HIS A 86 -0.50 3.65 -11.28
N LEU A 87 -1.09 4.81 -11.00
CA LEU A 87 -2.42 4.94 -10.38
C LEU A 87 -3.52 4.15 -11.11
N LEU A 88 -3.63 4.28 -12.44
CA LEU A 88 -4.65 3.56 -13.22
C LEU A 88 -4.45 2.03 -13.15
N ARG A 89 -3.20 1.57 -13.08
CA ARG A 89 -2.86 0.14 -12.97
C ARG A 89 -3.14 -0.37 -11.57
N ILE A 90 -2.90 0.44 -10.55
CA ILE A 90 -3.25 0.16 -9.15
C ILE A 90 -4.76 -0.07 -9.05
N LEU A 91 -5.57 0.88 -9.52
CA LEU A 91 -7.03 0.81 -9.48
C LEU A 91 -7.57 -0.42 -10.23
N ARG A 92 -7.01 -0.74 -11.39
CA ARG A 92 -7.39 -1.94 -12.16
C ARG A 92 -7.08 -3.23 -11.39
N ARG A 93 -5.90 -3.31 -10.77
CA ARG A 93 -5.45 -4.51 -10.03
C ARG A 93 -6.18 -4.69 -8.71
N ALA A 94 -6.50 -3.60 -8.02
CA ALA A 94 -7.23 -3.65 -6.76
C ALA A 94 -8.62 -4.30 -6.91
N ARG A 95 -9.22 -4.23 -8.10
CA ARG A 95 -10.50 -4.89 -8.42
C ARG A 95 -10.42 -6.41 -8.53
N ARG A 96 -9.22 -7.00 -8.63
CA ARG A 96 -9.08 -8.46 -8.65
C ARG A 96 -9.50 -9.03 -7.29
N PRO A 97 -10.16 -10.20 -7.23
CA PRO A 97 -10.48 -10.85 -5.96
C PRO A 97 -9.20 -11.28 -5.24
N GLY A 98 -9.28 -11.42 -3.91
CA GLY A 98 -8.18 -11.90 -3.08
C GLY A 98 -7.17 -10.83 -2.62
N PRO A 99 -6.20 -11.24 -1.78
CA PRO A 99 -5.08 -10.41 -1.38
C PRO A 99 -4.22 -9.98 -2.58
N CYS A 100 -3.33 -9.01 -2.39
CA CYS A 100 -2.23 -8.81 -3.33
C CYS A 100 -1.09 -8.01 -2.73
N PHE A 101 0.13 -8.28 -3.21
CA PHE A 101 1.27 -7.41 -3.02
C PHE A 101 1.92 -7.09 -4.37
N TRP A 102 1.94 -5.82 -4.74
CA TRP A 102 2.56 -5.34 -5.97
C TRP A 102 3.71 -4.39 -5.67
N ARG A 103 4.89 -4.65 -6.23
CA ARG A 103 6.03 -3.73 -6.20
C ARG A 103 6.00 -2.76 -7.38
N LEU A 104 5.98 -1.47 -7.07
CA LEU A 104 6.05 -0.36 -8.00
C LEU A 104 7.51 0.11 -8.14
N ARG A 105 7.99 0.26 -9.36
CA ARG A 105 9.30 0.84 -9.68
C ARG A 105 9.14 2.22 -10.34
N PRO A 106 10.22 3.04 -10.43
CA PRO A 106 10.19 4.34 -11.10
C PRO A 106 9.86 4.28 -12.60
N ASP A 107 10.21 3.19 -13.25
CA ASP A 107 9.83 2.87 -14.62
C ASP A 107 8.39 2.31 -14.69
N ASP A 108 7.98 1.83 -15.86
CA ASP A 108 6.68 1.20 -16.03
C ASP A 108 6.63 -0.26 -15.52
N THR A 109 7.68 -0.71 -14.82
CA THR A 109 7.73 -2.04 -14.24
C THR A 109 6.89 -2.12 -12.97
N ILE A 110 6.11 -3.20 -12.89
CA ILE A 110 5.40 -3.57 -11.67
C ILE A 110 5.44 -5.09 -11.52
N THR A 111 5.82 -5.55 -10.33
CA THR A 111 5.98 -6.98 -10.05
C THR A 111 4.91 -7.42 -9.07
N TYR A 112 4.37 -8.62 -9.29
CA TYR A 112 3.43 -9.27 -8.38
C TYR A 112 4.21 -10.24 -7.50
N ASP A 113 4.20 -10.04 -6.19
CA ASP A 113 4.99 -10.88 -5.28
C ASP A 113 4.17 -12.02 -4.66
N ILE A 114 2.87 -11.81 -4.40
CA ILE A 114 1.98 -12.85 -3.85
C ILE A 114 0.56 -12.80 -4.41
N PRO A 115 -0.09 -13.97 -4.60
CA PRO A 115 -1.48 -14.10 -5.02
C PRO A 115 -2.45 -13.42 -4.06
#